data_AF-A0A926F560-F1
#
_entry.id   AF-A0A926F560-F1
#
_cell.length_a   1.000
_cell.length_b   1.000
_cell.length_c   1.000
_cell.angle_alpha   90.00
_cell.angle_beta   90.00
_cell.angle_gamma   90.00
#
_symmetry.space_group_name_H-M   'P 1'
#
loop_
_entity.id
_entity.type
_entity.pdbx_description
1 polymer ?
#
loop_
_entity_poly.entity_id
_entity_poly.type
_entity_poly.pdbx_seq_one_letter_code
_entity_poly.pdbx_strand_id
1 'polypeptide(L)'
;MKHEDKDYEKWLSAVKSRQPVLENPNELTDLILKRVSRIRSAKKQRKILVGTWMSGVAATLLLCLFINETVIAPSSYQVKEEKQCEYWQNNSYSSLPENWEEMKAMEKGAFLSSYYAQLRQIKQERISDILKKNR
;
A
#
# COMPACT_ATOMS: atom_id res chain seq x y z
N MET A 1 -36.36 -56.77 31.51
CA MET A 1 -35.39 -55.81 32.09
C MET A 1 -34.06 -56.41 32.56
N LYS A 2 -33.93 -57.71 32.89
CA LYS A 2 -32.68 -58.23 33.52
C LYS A 2 -31.59 -58.80 32.58
N HIS A 3 -31.82 -58.81 31.27
CA HIS A 3 -30.89 -59.45 30.33
C HIS A 3 -29.89 -58.45 29.73
N GLU A 4 -30.38 -57.26 29.35
CA GLU A 4 -29.58 -56.17 28.79
C GLU A 4 -28.53 -55.65 29.79
N ASP A 5 -28.89 -55.55 31.08
CA ASP A 5 -27.94 -55.14 32.13
C ASP A 5 -26.77 -56.13 32.28
N LYS A 6 -27.00 -57.43 32.07
CA LYS A 6 -25.95 -58.45 32.16
C LYS A 6 -24.97 -58.37 31.00
N ASP A 7 -25.50 -58.07 29.80
CA ASP A 7 -24.67 -57.88 28.61
C ASP A 7 -23.86 -56.59 28.70
N TYR A 8 -24.43 -55.55 29.32
CA TYR A 8 -23.74 -54.29 29.62
C TYR A 8 -22.59 -54.47 30.61
N GLU A 9 -22.79 -55.18 31.71
CA GLU A 9 -21.74 -55.47 32.71
C GLU A 9 -20.63 -56.37 32.12
N LYS A 10 -20.99 -57.32 31.27
CA LYS A 10 -20.03 -58.18 30.55
C LYS A 10 -19.21 -57.38 29.53
N TRP A 11 -19.84 -56.43 28.85
CA TRP A 11 -19.15 -55.52 27.95
C TRP A 11 -18.25 -54.53 28.70
N LEU A 12 -18.72 -53.94 29.80
CA LEU A 12 -17.94 -53.03 30.65
C LEU A 12 -16.68 -53.70 31.21
N SER A 13 -16.80 -54.92 31.70
CA SER A 13 -15.65 -55.69 32.21
C SER A 13 -14.67 -56.06 31.09
N ALA A 14 -15.15 -56.41 29.89
CA ALA A 14 -14.31 -56.65 28.71
C ALA A 14 -13.59 -55.37 28.22
N VAL A 15 -14.24 -54.21 28.29
CA VAL A 15 -13.64 -52.92 27.92
C VAL A 15 -12.63 -52.46 28.97
N LYS A 16 -12.95 -52.60 30.26
CA LYS A 16 -12.04 -52.22 31.36
C LYS A 16 -10.79 -53.11 31.42
N SER A 17 -10.90 -54.37 31.02
CA SER A 17 -9.76 -55.30 30.90
C SER A 17 -8.94 -55.13 29.62
N ARG A 18 -9.56 -54.63 28.54
CA ARG A 18 -8.88 -54.35 27.25
C ARG A 18 -8.42 -52.91 27.08
N GLN A 19 -8.84 -51.99 27.94
CA GLN A 19 -8.35 -50.62 27.90
C GLN A 19 -6.83 -50.70 28.01
N PRO A 20 -6.07 -50.21 27.00
CA PRO A 20 -4.64 -50.11 27.18
C PRO A 20 -4.46 -49.22 28.41
N VAL A 21 -3.93 -49.79 29.50
CA VAL A 21 -3.57 -49.03 30.68
C VAL A 21 -2.58 -48.00 30.17
N LEU A 22 -3.04 -46.76 30.10
CA LEU A 22 -2.24 -45.67 29.61
C LEU A 22 -1.10 -45.54 30.61
N GLU A 23 0.13 -45.87 30.20
CA GLU A 23 1.24 -46.07 31.13
C GLU A 23 1.56 -44.83 31.99
N ASN A 24 1.05 -43.64 31.64
CA ASN A 24 1.04 -42.45 32.49
C ASN A 24 -0.10 -41.49 32.09
N PRO A 25 -1.29 -41.55 32.71
CA PRO A 25 -2.43 -40.73 32.31
C PRO A 25 -2.24 -39.24 32.60
N ASN A 26 -1.48 -38.92 33.64
CA ASN A 26 -1.22 -37.54 34.07
C ASN A 26 -0.28 -36.83 33.07
N GLU A 27 0.78 -37.51 32.60
CA GLU A 27 1.71 -36.95 31.61
C GLU A 27 1.03 -36.68 30.27
N LEU A 28 0.16 -37.59 29.81
CA LEU A 28 -0.60 -37.37 28.58
C LEU A 28 -1.56 -36.18 28.73
N THR A 29 -2.21 -36.05 29.88
CA THR A 29 -3.11 -34.93 30.19
C THR A 29 -2.36 -33.60 30.13
N ASP A 30 -1.18 -33.53 30.76
CA ASP A 30 -0.33 -32.34 30.72
C ASP A 30 0.17 -32.01 29.31
N LEU A 31 0.53 -33.02 28.52
CA LEU A 31 0.93 -32.84 27.12
C LEU A 31 -0.22 -32.31 26.25
N ILE A 32 -1.44 -32.82 26.44
CA ILE A 32 -2.64 -32.36 25.75
C ILE A 32 -2.95 -30.91 26.15
N LEU A 33 -2.98 -30.59 27.44
CA LEU A 33 -3.24 -29.23 27.94
C LEU A 33 -2.18 -28.24 27.43
N LYS A 34 -0.90 -28.63 27.44
CA LYS A 34 0.22 -27.84 26.89
C LYS A 34 0.12 -27.65 25.38
N ARG A 35 -0.45 -28.61 24.65
CA ARG A 35 -0.67 -28.49 23.20
C ARG A 35 -1.86 -27.59 22.89
N VAL A 36 -2.97 -27.74 23.60
CA VAL A 36 -4.17 -26.90 23.46
C VAL A 36 -3.85 -25.44 23.82
N SER A 37 -3.11 -25.21 24.91
CA SER A 37 -2.69 -23.85 25.29
C SER A 37 -1.76 -23.22 24.27
N ARG A 38 -0.81 -23.98 23.69
CA ARG A 38 0.03 -23.53 22.56
C ARG A 38 -0.78 -23.21 21.31
N ILE A 39 -1.79 -24.00 20.98
CA ILE A 39 -2.66 -23.74 19.83
C ILE A 39 -3.49 -22.46 20.05
N ARG A 40 -4.02 -22.28 21.27
CA ARG A 40 -4.76 -21.07 21.67
C ARG A 40 -3.88 -19.81 21.66
N SER A 41 -2.64 -19.90 22.12
CA SER A 41 -1.71 -18.75 22.12
C SER A 41 -1.19 -18.44 20.71
N ALA A 42 -0.92 -19.45 19.88
CA ALA A 42 -0.47 -19.27 18.50
C ALA A 42 -1.52 -18.57 17.62
N LYS A 43 -2.82 -18.79 17.89
CA LYS A 43 -3.92 -18.14 17.14
C LYS A 43 -4.12 -16.66 17.52
N LYS A 44 -3.59 -16.19 18.65
CA LYS A 44 -3.82 -14.83 19.17
C LYS A 44 -2.73 -13.81 18.82
N GLN A 45 -1.55 -14.23 18.35
CA GLN A 45 -0.38 -13.33 18.22
C GLN A 45 0.13 -13.03 16.82
N ARG A 46 -0.55 -13.46 15.74
CA ARG A 46 -0.12 -13.11 14.39
C ARG A 46 -1.21 -12.30 13.70
N LYS A 47 -0.90 -11.01 13.46
CA LYS A 47 -1.48 -10.12 12.42
C LYS A 47 -2.59 -9.11 12.79
N ILE A 48 -2.66 -8.54 13.99
CA ILE A 48 -3.61 -7.42 14.24
C ILE A 48 -2.97 -6.11 14.74
N LEU A 49 -1.69 -6.06 15.12
CA LEU A 49 -1.10 -4.80 15.63
C LEU A 49 -0.24 -3.99 14.66
N VAL A 50 0.06 -4.49 13.45
CA VAL A 50 1.00 -3.80 12.53
C VAL A 50 0.28 -3.04 11.41
N GLY A 51 -1.02 -3.28 11.19
CA GLY A 51 -1.80 -2.66 10.10
C GLY A 51 -2.57 -1.39 10.48
N THR A 52 -2.72 -1.08 11.77
CA THR A 52 -3.56 0.03 12.27
C THR A 52 -2.88 1.40 12.31
N TRP A 53 -1.58 1.47 12.01
CA TRP A 53 -0.83 2.73 12.11
C TRP A 53 -0.74 3.49 10.78
N MET A 54 -0.85 2.79 9.64
CA MET A 54 -0.76 3.42 8.32
C MET A 54 -2.00 4.25 7.96
N SER A 55 -3.17 3.85 8.46
CA SER A 55 -4.42 4.59 8.25
C SER A 55 -4.42 5.95 8.97
N GLY A 56 -3.86 6.01 10.18
CA GLY A 56 -3.73 7.27 10.94
C GLY A 56 -2.76 8.25 10.28
N VAL A 57 -1.62 7.77 9.77
CA VAL A 57 -0.65 8.61 9.07
C VAL A 57 -1.23 9.18 7.77
N ALA A 58 -1.93 8.35 6.99
CA ALA A 58 -2.57 8.80 5.74
C ALA A 58 -3.67 9.85 6.00
N ALA A 59 -4.53 9.65 7.00
CA ALA A 59 -5.57 10.61 7.36
C ALA A 59 -4.99 11.96 7.84
N THR A 60 -3.90 11.91 8.62
CA THR A 60 -3.23 13.12 9.11
C THR A 60 -2.60 13.91 7.97
N LEU A 61 -1.98 13.24 6.99
CA LEU A 61 -1.42 13.89 5.80
C LEU A 61 -2.51 14.52 4.93
N LEU A 62 -3.63 13.82 4.70
CA LEU A 62 -4.77 14.37 3.96
C LEU A 62 -5.38 15.58 4.64
N LEU A 63 -5.50 15.57 5.97
CA LEU A 63 -5.97 16.72 6.75
C LEU A 63 -5.02 17.91 6.62
N CYS A 64 -3.71 17.70 6.74
CA CYS A 64 -2.71 18.76 6.56
C CYS A 64 -2.74 19.36 5.15
N LEU A 65 -2.89 18.53 4.12
CA LEU A 65 -3.01 19.00 2.74
C LEU A 65 -4.31 19.79 2.53
N PHE A 66 -5.43 19.29 3.04
CA PHE A 66 -6.73 19.94 2.94
C PHE A 66 -6.75 21.31 3.65
N ILE A 67 -6.16 21.41 4.83
CA ILE A 67 -6.03 22.69 5.55
C ILE A 67 -5.10 23.64 4.79
N ASN A 68 -3.99 23.17 4.23
CA ASN A 68 -3.11 24.02 3.43
C ASN A 68 -3.79 24.55 2.16
N GLU A 69 -4.58 23.74 1.48
CA GLU A 69 -5.32 24.16 0.28
C GLU A 69 -6.42 25.17 0.63
N THR A 70 -7.18 24.91 1.71
CA THR A 70 -8.29 25.79 2.13
C THR A 70 -7.84 27.09 2.80
N VAL A 71 -6.71 27.10 3.53
CA VAL A 71 -6.23 28.27 4.28
C VAL A 71 -5.27 29.15 3.46
N ILE A 72 -4.44 28.56 2.58
CA ILE A 72 -3.39 29.31 1.87
C ILE A 72 -3.82 29.70 0.44
N ALA A 73 -4.75 28.99 -0.19
CA ALA A 73 -5.07 29.26 -1.59
C ALA A 73 -6.49 28.88 -2.04
N PRO A 74 -7.54 29.59 -1.60
CA PRO A 74 -8.86 29.43 -2.23
C PRO A 74 -8.91 29.92 -3.69
N SER A 75 -7.90 30.67 -4.18
CA SER A 75 -7.92 31.31 -5.50
C SER A 75 -6.71 31.06 -6.41
N SER A 76 -5.68 30.34 -5.95
CA SER A 76 -4.44 30.20 -6.74
C SER A 76 -4.45 29.04 -7.74
N TYR A 77 -5.36 28.07 -7.60
CA TYR A 77 -5.41 26.89 -8.46
C TYR A 77 -6.04 27.20 -9.82
N GLN A 78 -7.23 27.84 -9.85
CA GLN A 78 -7.87 28.23 -11.11
C GLN A 78 -7.05 29.26 -11.91
N VAL A 79 -6.48 30.26 -11.25
CA VAL A 79 -5.67 31.30 -11.93
C VAL A 79 -4.30 30.78 -12.39
N LYS A 80 -3.73 29.74 -11.75
CA LYS A 80 -2.47 29.13 -12.22
C LYS A 80 -2.70 28.14 -13.35
N GLU A 81 -3.80 27.39 -13.38
CA GLU A 81 -4.10 26.49 -14.48
C GLU A 81 -4.39 27.25 -15.77
N GLU A 82 -5.21 28.32 -15.72
CA GLU A 82 -5.44 29.17 -16.89
C GLU A 82 -4.14 29.85 -17.37
N LYS A 83 -3.37 30.47 -16.46
CA LYS A 83 -2.13 31.17 -16.85
C LYS A 83 -1.00 30.24 -17.29
N GLN A 84 -0.92 29.01 -16.76
CA GLN A 84 0.04 28.03 -17.28
C GLN A 84 -0.39 27.55 -18.66
N CYS A 85 -1.67 27.18 -18.84
CA CYS A 85 -2.19 26.76 -20.14
C CYS A 85 -2.03 27.85 -21.20
N GLU A 86 -2.42 29.10 -20.91
CA GLU A 86 -2.22 30.24 -21.82
C GLU A 86 -0.74 30.51 -22.10
N TYR A 87 0.16 30.32 -21.13
CA TYR A 87 1.59 30.53 -21.34
C TYR A 87 2.25 29.45 -22.20
N TRP A 88 1.76 28.20 -22.12
CA TRP A 88 2.15 27.12 -23.05
C TRP A 88 1.53 27.30 -24.44
N GLN A 89 0.37 27.96 -24.52
CA GLN A 89 -0.37 28.18 -25.75
C GLN A 89 0.15 29.40 -26.54
N ASN A 90 0.68 30.42 -25.87
CA ASN A 90 1.20 31.65 -26.48
C ASN A 90 2.67 31.56 -26.94
N ASN A 91 3.40 30.52 -26.54
CA ASN A 91 4.71 30.24 -27.14
C ASN A 91 4.49 29.45 -28.42
N SER A 92 4.71 30.09 -29.57
CA SER A 92 4.61 29.57 -30.94
C SER A 92 5.56 28.41 -31.30
N TYR A 93 6.01 27.63 -30.31
CA TYR A 93 6.97 26.53 -30.45
C TYR A 93 6.34 25.16 -30.17
N SER A 94 5.02 25.09 -29.99
CA SER A 94 4.26 23.91 -29.55
C SER A 94 3.79 22.99 -30.67
N SER A 95 4.13 23.26 -31.94
CA SER A 95 3.81 22.34 -33.03
C SER A 95 4.86 21.22 -33.10
N LEU A 96 4.41 19.99 -32.92
CA LEU A 96 5.17 18.80 -33.31
C LEU A 96 5.51 18.89 -34.81
N PRO A 97 6.64 18.32 -35.26
CA PRO A 97 6.97 18.25 -36.69
C PRO A 97 5.81 17.65 -37.47
N GLU A 98 5.53 18.16 -38.66
CA GLU A 98 4.42 17.69 -39.50
C GLU A 98 4.53 16.18 -39.82
N ASN A 99 5.75 15.67 -39.91
CA ASN A 99 6.08 14.26 -40.10
C ASN A 99 6.27 13.47 -38.79
N TRP A 100 5.76 13.97 -37.66
CA TRP A 100 5.92 13.31 -36.35
C TRP A 100 5.39 11.88 -36.36
N GLU A 101 4.26 11.61 -37.03
CA GLU A 101 3.68 10.26 -37.06
C GLU A 101 4.57 9.27 -37.81
N GLU A 102 5.27 9.73 -38.86
CA GLU A 102 6.14 8.95 -39.74
C GLU A 102 7.54 8.69 -39.15
N MET A 103 7.98 9.50 -38.18
CA MET A 103 9.30 9.39 -37.58
C MET A 103 9.48 8.12 -36.74
N LYS A 104 10.68 7.52 -36.84
CA LYS A 104 11.09 6.41 -35.96
C LYS A 104 11.28 6.90 -34.52
N ALA A 105 11.10 6.00 -33.55
CA ALA A 105 11.25 6.33 -32.13
C ALA A 105 12.61 6.98 -31.78
N MET A 106 13.68 6.60 -32.47
CA MET A 106 15.00 7.19 -32.28
C MET A 106 15.07 8.66 -32.75
N GLU A 107 14.44 8.98 -33.88
CA GLU A 107 14.36 10.33 -34.43
C GLU A 107 13.49 11.23 -33.54
N LYS A 108 12.38 10.69 -33.02
CA LYS A 108 11.54 11.34 -32.01
C LYS A 108 12.34 11.67 -30.75
N GLY A 109 13.14 10.72 -30.27
CA GLY A 109 14.01 10.93 -29.11
C GLY A 109 15.06 12.01 -29.35
N ALA A 110 15.71 12.01 -30.51
CA ALA A 110 16.69 13.03 -30.88
C ALA A 110 16.06 14.42 -30.98
N PHE A 111 14.88 14.52 -31.59
CA PHE A 111 14.12 15.77 -31.72
C PHE A 111 13.68 16.32 -30.36
N LEU A 112 13.09 15.50 -29.49
CA LEU A 112 12.68 15.95 -28.17
C LEU A 112 13.86 16.37 -27.30
N SER A 113 15.01 15.68 -27.44
CA SER A 113 16.25 16.05 -26.75
C SER A 113 16.77 17.41 -27.18
N SER A 114 16.87 17.67 -28.49
CA SER A 114 17.33 18.97 -29.01
C SER A 114 16.36 20.09 -28.67
N TYR A 115 15.06 19.82 -28.75
CA TYR A 115 14.00 20.74 -28.35
C TYR A 115 14.10 21.11 -26.85
N TYR A 116 14.31 20.12 -25.98
CA TYR A 116 14.49 20.36 -24.55
C TYR A 116 15.76 21.17 -24.25
N ALA A 117 16.85 20.93 -25.00
CA ALA A 117 18.08 21.70 -24.86
C ALA A 117 17.87 23.18 -25.22
N GLN A 118 17.13 23.47 -26.29
CA GLN A 118 16.77 24.84 -26.68
C GLN A 118 15.89 25.53 -25.64
N LEU A 119 14.85 24.86 -25.14
CA LEU A 119 14.01 25.38 -24.06
C LEU A 119 14.81 25.71 -22.81
N ARG A 120 15.78 24.86 -22.48
CA ARG A 120 16.69 25.09 -21.35
C ARG A 120 17.52 26.35 -21.55
N GLN A 121 18.06 26.60 -22.75
CA GLN A 121 18.83 27.82 -23.04
C GLN A 121 17.95 29.07 -22.92
N ILE A 122 16.78 29.09 -23.54
CA ILE A 122 15.82 30.22 -23.47
C ILE A 122 15.42 30.52 -22.01
N LYS A 123 15.27 29.49 -21.18
CA LYS A 123 14.97 29.67 -19.75
C LYS A 123 16.14 30.32 -19.00
N GLN A 124 17.38 29.90 -19.29
CA GLN A 124 18.57 30.47 -18.67
C GLN A 124 18.78 31.93 -19.07
N GLU A 125 18.61 32.27 -20.36
CA GLU A 125 18.71 33.64 -20.84
C GLU A 125 17.71 34.56 -20.14
N ARG A 126 16.43 34.14 -20.04
CA ARG A 126 15.41 34.92 -19.34
C ARG A 126 15.69 35.11 -17.85
N ILE A 127 16.18 34.07 -17.17
CA ILE A 127 16.60 34.21 -15.77
C ILE A 127 17.73 35.24 -15.66
N SER A 128 18.69 35.20 -16.60
CA SER A 128 19.80 36.15 -16.64
C SER A 128 19.34 37.58 -16.90
N ASP A 129 18.35 37.79 -17.77
CA ASP A 129 17.79 39.12 -18.08
C ASP A 129 16.98 39.68 -16.92
N ILE A 130 16.21 38.84 -16.23
CA ILE A 130 15.49 39.23 -15.01
C ILE A 130 16.48 39.64 -13.91
N LEU A 131 17.56 38.86 -13.74
CA LEU A 131 18.60 39.17 -12.76
C LEU A 131 19.34 40.48 -13.09
N LYS A 132 19.60 40.76 -14.38
CA LYS A 132 20.19 42.04 -14.81
C LYS A 132 19.25 43.21 -14.61
N LYS A 133 17.95 43.03 -14.83
CA LYS A 133 16.94 44.10 -14.68
C LYS A 133 16.68 44.48 -13.22
N ASN A 134 16.88 43.54 -12.28
CA ASN A 134 16.68 43.75 -10.84
C ASN A 134 17.94 44.20 -10.09
N ARG A 135 19.03 44.53 -10.81
CA ARG A 135 20.28 45.05 -10.25
C ARG A 135 20.49 46.50 -10.69
#